data_AF-A0A3G8M1W2-F1
#
_entry.id   AF-A0A3G8M1W2-F1
#
_cell.length_a   1.000
_cell.length_b   1.000
_cell.length_c   1.000
_cell.angle_alpha   90.00
_cell.angle_beta   90.00
_cell.angle_gamma   90.00
#
_symmetry.space_group_name_H-M   'P 1'
#
loop_
_entity.id
_entity.type
_entity.pdbx_description
1 polymer ?
#
loop_
_entity_poly.entity_id
_entity_poly.type
_entity_poly.pdbx_seq_one_letter_code
_entity_poly.pdbx_strand_id
1 'polypeptide(L)'
;MSAPRMKKTAAILGFCSACGFLPLTAWAQASQGYSDYRQSLIAGGWKPNVGYGLKTARGKPLYKFPEVVCGPTLCNAKWRDPQGHEKVITLIRGLEGADHRVAPQ
;
A
#
# COMPACT_ATOMS: atom_id res chain seq x y z
N MET A 1 -52.99 17.16 -19.13
CA MET A 1 -54.03 17.32 -18.09
C MET A 1 -53.81 16.28 -17.01
N SER A 2 -53.79 16.74 -15.75
CA SER A 2 -54.10 16.02 -14.51
C SER A 2 -53.23 14.84 -14.01
N ALA A 3 -52.48 15.11 -12.94
CA ALA A 3 -52.06 14.15 -11.89
C ALA A 3 -53.30 13.73 -11.04
N PRO A 4 -53.19 13.11 -9.83
CA PRO A 4 -52.26 12.14 -9.22
C PRO A 4 -53.04 10.93 -8.59
N ARG A 5 -52.38 9.91 -8.01
CA ARG A 5 -52.86 9.29 -6.74
C ARG A 5 -51.87 8.33 -6.07
N MET A 6 -51.31 8.79 -4.95
CA MET A 6 -50.79 7.94 -3.88
C MET A 6 -51.93 7.15 -3.21
N LYS A 7 -51.67 5.90 -2.81
CA LYS A 7 -52.47 5.14 -1.83
C LYS A 7 -51.57 4.52 -0.75
N LYS A 8 -51.63 5.14 0.44
CA LYS A 8 -51.75 4.57 1.81
C LYS A 8 -50.96 3.28 2.13
N THR A 9 -49.88 3.38 2.90
CA THR A 9 -49.80 3.09 4.37
C THR A 9 -50.33 1.73 4.81
N ALA A 10 -49.42 0.86 5.29
CA ALA A 10 -49.60 0.06 6.51
C ALA A 10 -48.25 -0.60 6.89
N ALA A 11 -47.93 -0.51 8.18
CA ALA A 11 -46.68 -0.90 8.79
C ALA A 11 -46.55 -2.40 9.04
N ILE A 12 -45.32 -2.94 8.96
CA ILE A 12 -44.88 -4.06 9.80
C ILE A 12 -43.46 -3.74 10.27
N LEU A 13 -43.38 -3.16 11.46
CA LEU A 13 -42.21 -3.24 12.34
C LEU A 13 -42.14 -4.69 12.81
N GLY A 14 -41.25 -5.46 12.20
CA GLY A 14 -41.13 -6.90 12.42
C GLY A 14 -39.67 -7.30 12.58
N PHE A 15 -39.32 -7.61 13.83
CA PHE A 15 -38.31 -8.57 14.23
C PHE A 15 -36.82 -8.18 14.10
N CYS A 16 -36.35 -7.57 15.18
CA CYS A 16 -34.97 -7.62 15.62
C CYS A 16 -34.65 -9.06 16.06
N SER A 17 -33.82 -9.79 15.31
CA SER A 17 -33.00 -10.88 15.85
C SER A 17 -31.93 -11.34 14.86
N ALA A 18 -30.69 -11.12 15.29
CA ALA A 18 -29.56 -12.03 15.17
C ALA A 18 -29.25 -12.62 13.78
N CYS A 19 -28.32 -11.96 13.09
CA CYS A 19 -27.02 -12.57 12.76
C CYS A 19 -26.11 -11.44 12.30
N GLY A 20 -25.32 -10.91 13.23
CA GLY A 20 -24.17 -10.10 12.89
C GLY A 20 -23.17 -10.97 12.13
N PHE A 21 -23.32 -11.04 10.80
CA PHE A 21 -22.21 -11.37 9.93
C PHE A 21 -21.31 -10.16 9.91
N LEU A 22 -20.52 -9.99 10.98
CA LEU A 22 -19.27 -9.27 10.87
C LEU A 22 -18.45 -10.06 9.83
N PRO A 23 -18.10 -9.51 8.67
CA PRO A 23 -16.99 -10.07 7.95
C PRO A 23 -15.80 -9.89 8.89
N LEU A 24 -15.43 -10.96 9.61
CA LEU A 24 -14.10 -11.17 10.15
C LEU A 24 -13.19 -11.40 8.95
N THR A 25 -13.06 -10.35 8.19
CA THR A 25 -12.08 -10.23 7.18
C THR A 25 -10.89 -9.75 8.01
N ALA A 26 -10.29 -10.72 8.69
CA ALA A 26 -8.97 -10.57 9.26
C ALA A 26 -8.06 -10.57 8.03
N TRP A 27 -7.83 -9.39 7.46
CA TRP A 27 -6.71 -9.18 6.58
C TRP A 27 -5.49 -9.49 7.42
N ALA A 28 -5.01 -10.74 7.35
CA ALA A 28 -3.59 -10.97 7.42
C ALA A 28 -3.01 -9.95 6.45
N GLN A 29 -2.41 -8.87 6.97
CA GLN A 29 -1.70 -7.88 6.18
C GLN A 29 -0.53 -8.62 5.59
N ALA A 30 -0.77 -9.35 4.50
CA ALA A 30 0.24 -9.98 3.71
C ALA A 30 1.11 -8.82 3.26
N SER A 31 2.32 -8.76 3.83
CA SER A 31 3.30 -7.70 3.58
C SER A 31 3.31 -7.39 2.08
N GLN A 32 2.85 -6.21 1.70
CA GLN A 32 2.63 -5.84 0.31
C GLN A 32 3.95 -5.92 -0.47
N GLY A 33 3.91 -6.39 -1.71
CA GLY A 33 5.06 -6.34 -2.61
C GLY A 33 5.54 -4.90 -2.78
N TYR A 34 6.85 -4.70 -2.63
CA TYR A 34 7.44 -3.36 -2.73
C TYR A 34 7.28 -2.79 -4.13
N SER A 35 7.27 -3.62 -5.18
CA SER A 35 7.04 -3.17 -6.56
C SER A 35 5.68 -2.48 -6.71
N ASP A 36 4.61 -3.06 -6.15
CA ASP A 36 3.26 -2.49 -6.19
C ASP A 36 3.16 -1.25 -5.30
N TYR A 37 3.74 -1.32 -4.10
CA TYR A 37 3.78 -0.19 -3.18
C TYR A 37 4.56 0.99 -3.76
N ARG A 38 5.63 0.72 -4.49
CA ARG A 38 6.41 1.70 -5.23
C ARG A 38 5.55 2.43 -6.28
N GLN A 39 4.67 1.73 -6.98
CA GLN A 39 3.76 2.37 -7.94
C GLN A 39 2.72 3.25 -7.24
N SER A 40 2.19 2.84 -6.09
CA SER A 40 1.24 3.69 -5.34
C SER A 40 1.91 4.95 -4.80
N LEU A 41 3.17 4.89 -4.39
CA LEU A 41 3.97 6.05 -4.01
C LEU A 41 4.14 7.03 -5.17
N ILE A 42 4.53 6.53 -6.34
CA ILE A 42 4.71 7.35 -7.54
C ILE A 42 3.38 8.00 -7.95
N ALA A 43 2.28 7.25 -7.94
CA ALA A 43 0.95 7.77 -8.21
C ALA A 43 0.52 8.85 -7.20
N GLY A 44 0.94 8.73 -5.95
CA GLY A 44 0.75 9.73 -4.89
C GLY A 44 1.72 10.92 -4.95
N GLY A 45 2.53 11.05 -6.01
CA GLY A 45 3.47 12.16 -6.20
C GLY A 45 4.80 12.02 -5.46
N TRP A 46 5.06 10.89 -4.81
CA TRP A 46 6.34 10.62 -4.17
C TRP A 46 7.41 10.28 -5.21
N LYS A 47 8.64 10.70 -4.96
CA LYS A 47 9.80 10.44 -5.81
C LYS A 47 10.82 9.55 -5.10
N PRO A 48 11.37 8.53 -5.77
CA PRO A 48 12.44 7.71 -5.20
C PRO A 48 13.70 8.55 -5.00
N ASN A 49 14.34 8.46 -3.83
CA ASN A 49 15.62 9.12 -3.59
C ASN A 49 16.77 8.27 -4.15
N VAL A 50 17.06 8.43 -5.43
CA VAL A 50 18.13 7.69 -6.15
C VAL A 50 19.55 8.05 -5.70
N GLY A 51 19.71 9.09 -4.88
CA GLY A 51 20.98 9.45 -4.24
C GLY A 51 21.26 8.63 -2.98
N TYR A 52 20.24 8.01 -2.39
CA TYR A 52 20.38 7.16 -1.22
C TYR A 52 20.89 5.75 -1.55
N GLY A 53 20.48 5.19 -2.70
CA GLY A 53 20.90 3.85 -3.10
C GLY A 53 22.38 3.76 -3.47
N LEU A 54 22.93 2.56 -3.31
CA LEU A 54 24.33 2.28 -3.63
C LEU A 54 24.52 2.11 -5.14
N LYS A 55 25.66 2.56 -5.64
CA LYS A 55 26.07 2.47 -7.05
C LYS A 55 27.44 1.80 -7.15
N THR A 56 27.67 1.10 -8.25
CA THR A 56 29.01 0.60 -8.60
C THR A 56 29.93 1.76 -8.96
N ALA A 57 31.24 1.51 -9.07
CA ALA A 57 32.22 2.51 -9.53
C ALA A 57 31.89 3.10 -10.91
N ARG A 58 31.11 2.40 -11.74
CA ARG A 58 30.63 2.88 -13.06
C ARG A 58 29.29 3.62 -12.99
N GLY A 59 28.78 3.89 -11.79
CA GLY A 59 27.51 4.62 -11.58
C GLY A 59 26.24 3.79 -11.72
N LYS A 60 26.33 2.48 -11.99
CA LYS A 60 25.16 1.60 -12.10
C LYS A 60 24.55 1.32 -10.71
N PRO A 61 23.22 1.38 -10.52
CA PRO A 61 22.59 0.96 -9.27
C PRO A 61 22.98 -0.48 -8.88
N LEU A 62 23.28 -0.69 -7.60
CA LEU A 62 23.66 -2.00 -7.05
C LEU A 62 22.44 -2.92 -6.88
N TYR A 63 21.28 -2.34 -6.59
CA TYR A 63 20.03 -3.06 -6.35
C TYR A 63 19.04 -2.87 -7.50
N LYS A 64 18.00 -3.73 -7.54
CA LYS A 64 16.90 -3.66 -8.52
C LYS A 64 16.25 -2.28 -8.55
N PHE A 65 16.09 -1.66 -7.38
CA PHE A 65 15.54 -0.32 -7.23
C PHE A 65 16.62 0.66 -6.75
N PRO A 66 16.81 1.81 -7.44
CA PRO A 66 17.89 2.75 -7.15
C PRO A 66 17.73 3.52 -5.84
N GLU A 67 16.55 3.49 -5.22
CA GLU A 67 16.28 4.07 -3.90
C GLU A 67 16.41 3.09 -2.73
N VAL A 68 16.78 1.83 -3.01
CA VAL A 68 16.85 0.76 -2.00
C VAL A 68 18.30 0.50 -1.60
N VAL A 69 18.51 0.26 -0.30
CA VAL A 69 19.75 -0.29 0.25
C VAL A 69 19.41 -1.49 1.13
N CYS A 70 20.06 -2.63 0.88
CA CYS A 70 19.79 -3.87 1.62
C CYS A 70 20.96 -4.28 2.50
N GLY A 71 20.66 -4.61 3.76
CA GLY A 71 21.50 -5.46 4.60
C GLY A 71 21.21 -6.95 4.36
N PRO A 72 21.58 -7.82 5.32
CA PRO A 72 21.39 -9.26 5.20
C PRO A 72 19.91 -9.66 5.06
N THR A 73 19.04 -9.13 5.91
CA THR A 73 17.62 -9.53 6.01
C THR A 73 16.64 -8.42 5.69
N LEU A 74 17.01 -7.17 5.98
CA LEU A 74 16.17 -5.99 5.78
C LEU A 74 16.78 -5.06 4.75
N CYS A 75 15.92 -4.34 4.05
CA CYS A 75 16.29 -3.22 3.21
C CYS A 75 15.56 -1.96 3.64
N ASN A 76 16.10 -0.81 3.26
CA ASN A 76 15.45 0.48 3.42
C ASN A 76 15.30 1.13 2.06
N ALA A 77 14.12 1.69 1.79
CA ALA A 77 13.83 2.50 0.63
C ALA A 77 13.60 3.94 1.06
N LYS A 78 14.30 4.89 0.46
CA LYS A 78 14.15 6.31 0.79
C LYS A 78 13.38 7.06 -0.29
N TRP A 79 12.40 7.83 0.14
CA TRP A 79 11.45 8.53 -0.71
C TRP A 79 11.34 9.98 -0.32
N ARG A 80 10.96 10.83 -1.28
CA ARG A 80 10.69 12.26 -1.07
C ARG A 80 9.28 12.61 -1.50
N ASP A 81 8.57 13.39 -0.70
CA ASP A 81 7.27 13.93 -1.08
C ASP A 81 7.43 15.13 -2.05
N PRO A 82 6.33 15.69 -2.59
CA PRO A 82 6.39 16.87 -3.45
C PRO A 82 6.95 18.13 -2.79
N GLN A 83 6.92 18.21 -1.45
CA GLN A 83 7.45 19.32 -0.65
C GLN A 83 8.95 19.14 -0.34
N GLY A 84 9.51 17.97 -0.65
CA GLY A 84 10.91 17.61 -0.42
C GLY A 84 11.17 16.88 0.90
N HIS A 85 10.14 16.57 1.69
CA HIS A 85 10.31 15.81 2.93
C HIS A 85 10.65 14.36 2.65
N GLU A 86 11.57 13.81 3.43
CA GLU A 86 12.03 12.44 3.25
C GLU A 86 11.27 11.47 4.15
N LYS A 87 10.96 10.28 3.63
CA LYS A 87 10.54 9.12 4.42
C LYS A 87 11.39 7.91 4.11
N VAL A 88 11.49 7.02 5.09
CA VAL A 88 12.16 5.72 4.95
C VAL A 88 11.12 4.63 5.12
N ILE A 89 11.11 3.68 4.19
CA ILE A 89 10.25 2.50 4.24
C ILE A 89 11.15 1.29 4.45
N THR A 90 10.91 0.56 5.53
CA THR A 90 11.61 -0.69 5.80
C THR A 90 10.97 -1.83 5.01
N LEU A 91 11.83 -2.63 4.39
CA LEU A 91 11.44 -3.76 3.56
C LEU A 91 12.08 -5.04 4.09
N ILE A 92 11.34 -6.14 4.04
CA ILE A 92 11.86 -7.49 4.16
C ILE A 92 12.50 -7.84 2.81
N ARG A 93 13.74 -8.32 2.84
CA ARG A 93 14.51 -8.62 1.62
C ARG A 93 13.89 -9.79 0.86
N GLY A 94 13.59 -9.60 -0.43
CA GLY A 94 13.31 -10.69 -1.34
C GLY A 94 14.59 -11.45 -1.67
N LEU A 95 14.54 -12.78 -1.60
CA LEU A 95 15.63 -13.67 -1.97
C LEU A 95 15.41 -14.24 -3.37
N GLU A 96 16.49 -14.63 -4.04
CA GLU A 96 16.43 -15.36 -5.32
C GLU A 96 15.59 -14.68 -6.42
N GLY A 97 15.60 -13.34 -6.46
CA GLY A 97 14.85 -12.56 -7.45
C GLY A 97 13.39 -12.29 -7.08
N ALA A 98 12.92 -12.80 -5.94
CA ALA A 98 11.63 -12.42 -5.38
C ALA A 98 11.58 -10.92 -5.06
N ASP A 99 10.38 -10.35 -5.10
CA ASP A 99 10.19 -8.96 -4.74
C ASP A 99 10.44 -8.72 -3.25
N HIS A 100 10.90 -7.51 -2.92
CA HIS A 100 10.94 -7.06 -1.54
C HIS A 100 9.52 -6.92 -1.01
N ARG A 101 9.35 -7.05 0.31
CA ARG A 101 8.04 -6.91 0.95
C ARG A 101 8.08 -5.76 1.93
N VAL A 102 7.06 -4.91 1.94
CA VAL A 102 6.97 -3.82 2.92
C VAL A 102 6.86 -4.44 4.31
N ALA A 103 7.78 -4.09 5.22
CA ALA A 103 7.73 -4.59 6.58
C ALA A 103 6.47 -4.06 7.28
N PRO A 104 5.77 -4.89 8.07
CA PRO A 104 4.69 -4.41 8.91
C PRO A 104 5.24 -3.33 9.86
N GLN A 105 4.47 -2.25 10.03
CA GLN A 105 4.78 -1.15 10.93
C GLN A 105 4.23 -1.45 12.33
#